data_AF-A0A1F3T6J3-F1
#
_entry.id   AF-A0A1F3T6J3-F1
#
_cell.length_a   1.000
_cell.length_b   1.000
_cell.length_c   1.000
_cell.angle_alpha   90.00
_cell.angle_beta   90.00
_cell.angle_gamma   90.00
#
_symmetry.space_group_name_H-M   'P 1'
#
loop_
_entity.id
_entity.type
_entity.pdbx_description
1 polymer ?
#
loop_
_entity_poly.entity_id
_entity_poly.type
_entity_poly.pdbx_seq_one_letter_code
_entity_poly.pdbx_strand_id
1 'polypeptide(L)'
;MKLRCVVLQLGPLRSTFQAIAALKSAKELYPGLELHVVTTESSTEALQRVAWIDEVITLPAKALVRDITSGELREKHALGNLARWIGPLVQFRWDFLINWTYSGSSSYLAAMIPARVKLGLTRRMNDLTVSAPDGWSRYFQAIVQGDLPQNIHVTDILSTQLLTALQIHCGPPATGAKSLGIFSVDLGADGRKLSKITDTVWASRDRGKKWIAFQLEPTGKKPGWGTENWGKLAARILRRHPSHAIVLLGMHSESRAATHLLSNIRGEGQDPARVLNLVGKTDFNLWSTIAGSVSWVLSGNETAIPLASLLGTRVVQISTGSSRLDFGPYGNGHYVISTAVDCAACLGAIGAPHECRRSITPDAAYAIWSYGSSEWSHLRKNSLEKHFSRLGLTDDIRELRVHRSRIRTIDQGGGMEFEALTKRPTHIREWTAMVLEHLARELYCGWTPEIPQQLANVRLGTELLRELRAIKEKGAALAKIGAEANRISAKLSGRSAALKSENVMSLDERAELQSLSSELHQLENLLKRLAEGQPAISALVRLHAVMMHNLTGAQLAELSSEASLWYTQLADSAERLSEWAKESLLLARPVAIASSQSTHVSERTFPVDTLE
;
A
#
# COMPACT_ATOMS: atom_id res chain seq x y z
N MET A 1 14.93 8.12 27.99
CA MET A 1 13.60 8.74 28.19
C MET A 1 12.59 7.85 27.47
N LYS A 2 11.45 7.49 28.10
CA LYS A 2 10.40 6.72 27.43
C LYS A 2 9.57 7.66 26.57
N LEU A 3 9.43 7.35 25.28
CA LEU A 3 8.63 8.11 24.32
C LEU A 3 7.25 7.46 24.21
N ARG A 4 6.18 8.22 24.37
CA ARG A 4 4.82 7.67 24.35
C ARG A 4 4.11 7.96 23.05
N CYS A 5 3.63 6.92 22.39
CA CYS A 5 2.94 7.01 21.12
C CYS A 5 1.58 6.30 21.18
N VAL A 6 0.52 7.03 20.82
CA VAL A 6 -0.81 6.46 20.61
C VAL A 6 -1.12 6.34 19.12
N VAL A 7 -1.57 5.17 18.70
CA VAL A 7 -1.88 4.85 17.30
C VAL A 7 -3.36 4.56 17.15
N LEU A 8 -4.07 5.36 16.36
CA LEU A 8 -5.47 5.13 15.99
C LEU A 8 -5.55 4.24 14.75
N GLN A 9 -5.81 2.95 14.98
CA GLN A 9 -5.98 1.94 13.95
C GLN A 9 -7.35 1.27 14.06
N LEU A 10 -8.36 1.99 13.60
CA LEU A 10 -9.77 1.62 13.60
C LEU A 10 -10.22 0.95 12.28
N GLY A 11 -9.28 0.75 11.36
CA GLY A 11 -9.53 0.10 10.08
C GLY A 11 -9.82 -1.41 10.20
N PRO A 12 -10.11 -2.08 9.07
CA PRO A 12 -10.27 -3.53 9.04
C PRO A 12 -8.95 -4.25 9.33
N LEU A 13 -9.06 -5.53 9.70
CA LEU A 13 -7.95 -6.36 10.15
C LEU A 13 -6.74 -6.38 9.18
N ARG A 14 -6.98 -6.33 7.86
CA ARG A 14 -5.92 -6.18 6.84
C ARG A 14 -5.00 -4.99 7.13
N SER A 15 -5.59 -3.81 7.33
CA SER A 15 -4.83 -2.58 7.58
C SER A 15 -4.11 -2.65 8.93
N THR A 16 -4.70 -3.31 9.92
CA THR A 16 -4.08 -3.55 11.24
C THR A 16 -2.79 -4.35 11.10
N PHE A 17 -2.74 -5.40 10.29
CA PHE A 17 -1.50 -6.16 10.08
C PHE A 17 -0.40 -5.34 9.40
N GLN A 18 -0.76 -4.49 8.43
CA GLN A 18 0.19 -3.58 7.79
C GLN A 18 0.75 -2.56 8.80
N ALA A 19 -0.10 -2.05 9.69
CA ALA A 19 0.33 -1.20 10.79
C ALA A 19 1.25 -1.93 11.78
N ILE A 20 0.94 -3.18 12.16
CA ILE A 20 1.79 -3.99 13.04
C ILE A 20 3.20 -4.16 12.44
N ALA A 21 3.29 -4.45 11.15
CA ALA A 21 4.56 -4.55 10.44
C ALA A 21 5.39 -3.25 10.54
N ALA A 22 4.74 -2.09 10.36
CA ALA A 22 5.40 -0.79 10.46
C ALA A 22 5.82 -0.44 11.90
N LEU A 23 4.95 -0.70 12.89
CA LEU A 23 5.25 -0.46 14.30
C LEU A 23 6.40 -1.32 14.82
N LYS A 24 6.54 -2.55 14.31
CA LYS A 24 7.64 -3.44 14.67
C LYS A 24 8.99 -2.79 14.36
N SER A 25 9.15 -2.26 13.15
CA SER A 25 10.36 -1.54 12.73
C SER A 25 10.68 -0.37 13.66
N ALA A 26 9.66 0.41 14.03
CA ALA A 26 9.83 1.53 14.95
C ALA A 26 10.26 1.08 16.35
N LYS A 27 9.66 0.01 16.91
CA LYS A 27 10.04 -0.54 18.22
C LYS A 27 11.46 -1.13 18.23
N GLU A 28 11.87 -1.80 17.14
CA GLU A 28 13.22 -2.36 17.00
C GLU A 28 14.30 -1.25 16.92
N LEU A 29 14.04 -0.18 16.18
CA LEU A 29 14.96 0.97 16.03
C LEU A 29 14.93 1.93 17.23
N TYR A 30 13.78 2.04 17.91
CA TYR A 30 13.56 2.87 19.09
C TYR A 30 12.99 2.04 20.25
N PRO A 31 13.80 1.23 20.96
CA PRO A 31 13.32 0.33 22.02
C PRO A 31 12.63 1.04 23.20
N GLY A 32 12.91 2.33 23.40
CA GLY A 32 12.27 3.18 24.41
C GLY A 32 10.88 3.69 24.03
N LEU A 33 10.37 3.35 22.84
CA LEU A 33 9.05 3.73 22.35
C LEU A 33 7.97 2.87 23.04
N GLU A 34 7.12 3.52 23.82
CA GLU A 34 5.93 2.96 24.46
C GLU A 34 4.73 3.11 23.50
N LEU A 35 4.21 1.98 23.01
CA LEU A 35 3.19 1.90 21.97
C LEU A 35 1.83 1.54 22.55
N HIS A 36 0.88 2.46 22.40
CA HIS A 36 -0.52 2.28 22.74
C HIS A 36 -1.34 2.26 21.46
N VAL A 37 -2.11 1.21 21.21
CA VAL A 37 -2.90 1.09 19.97
C VAL A 37 -4.39 1.12 20.27
N VAL A 38 -5.07 2.14 19.75
CA VAL A 38 -6.53 2.24 19.77
C VAL A 38 -7.10 1.51 18.56
N THR A 39 -7.96 0.53 18.79
CA THR A 39 -8.50 -0.31 17.71
C THR A 39 -9.97 -0.67 17.91
N THR A 40 -10.60 -1.26 16.90
CA THR A 40 -11.98 -1.78 17.00
C THR A 40 -12.01 -3.15 17.68
N GLU A 41 -13.20 -3.58 18.08
CA GLU A 41 -13.43 -4.89 18.68
C GLU A 41 -12.98 -6.03 17.75
N SER A 42 -13.06 -5.83 16.42
CA SER A 42 -12.69 -6.85 15.43
C SER A 42 -11.18 -7.12 15.31
N SER A 43 -10.34 -6.17 15.73
CA SER A 43 -8.88 -6.25 15.61
C SER A 43 -8.16 -6.34 16.97
N THR A 44 -8.91 -6.24 18.08
CA THR A 44 -8.36 -6.25 19.45
C THR A 44 -7.58 -7.53 19.74
N GLU A 45 -8.15 -8.71 19.43
CA GLU A 45 -7.50 -10.00 19.70
C GLU A 45 -6.16 -10.14 18.96
N ALA A 46 -6.06 -9.60 17.75
CA ALA A 46 -4.83 -9.64 16.96
C ALA A 46 -3.72 -8.78 17.59
N LEU A 47 -4.05 -7.56 18.02
CA LEU A 47 -3.09 -6.62 18.61
C LEU A 47 -2.64 -7.04 20.00
N GLN A 48 -3.53 -7.61 20.82
CA GLN A 48 -3.14 -8.22 22.12
C GLN A 48 -2.15 -9.37 21.96
N ARG A 49 -2.10 -9.96 20.74
CA ARG A 49 -1.12 -10.95 20.24
C ARG A 49 0.33 -10.49 20.29
N VAL A 50 0.53 -9.19 20.16
CA VAL A 50 1.82 -8.60 19.84
C VAL A 50 2.49 -8.15 21.13
N ALA A 51 3.39 -8.99 21.64
CA ALA A 51 3.95 -8.83 23.00
C ALA A 51 4.75 -7.53 23.24
N TRP A 52 5.20 -6.87 22.18
CA TRP A 52 5.95 -5.61 22.27
C TRP A 52 5.06 -4.36 22.15
N ILE A 53 3.75 -4.52 21.92
CA ILE A 53 2.77 -3.45 22.08
C ILE A 53 2.44 -3.34 23.57
N ASP A 54 2.61 -2.14 24.12
CA ASP A 54 2.53 -1.91 25.55
C ASP A 54 1.07 -1.87 26.04
N GLU A 55 0.15 -1.29 25.25
CA GLU A 55 -1.28 -1.26 25.59
C GLU A 55 -2.17 -1.34 24.33
N VAL A 56 -3.28 -2.09 24.43
CA VAL A 56 -4.32 -2.16 23.38
C VAL A 56 -5.63 -1.63 23.94
N ILE A 57 -6.11 -0.54 23.37
CA ILE A 57 -7.29 0.20 23.82
C ILE A 57 -8.44 -0.05 22.84
N THR A 58 -9.44 -0.79 23.28
CA THR A 58 -10.60 -1.10 22.43
C THR A 58 -11.59 0.05 22.43
N LEU A 59 -11.87 0.59 21.24
CA LEU A 59 -12.99 1.49 21.00
C LEU A 59 -14.28 0.64 20.90
N PRO A 60 -15.27 0.83 21.80
CA PRO A 60 -16.54 0.11 21.74
C PRO A 60 -17.46 0.73 20.68
N ALA A 61 -17.01 0.72 19.41
CA ALA A 61 -17.66 1.39 18.30
C ALA A 61 -19.12 0.93 18.14
N LYS A 62 -19.40 -0.36 18.34
CA LYS A 62 -20.77 -0.87 18.24
C LYS A 62 -21.69 -0.30 19.31
N ALA A 63 -21.23 -0.20 20.55
CA ALA A 63 -22.02 0.37 21.64
C ALA A 63 -22.23 1.88 21.42
N LEU A 64 -21.16 2.60 21.06
CA LEU A 64 -21.21 4.04 20.81
C LEU A 64 -22.11 4.42 19.63
N VAL A 65 -22.15 3.61 18.56
CA VAL A 65 -22.96 3.88 17.36
C VAL A 65 -24.39 3.37 17.51
N ARG A 66 -24.61 2.18 18.09
CA ARG A 66 -25.96 1.59 18.28
C ARG A 66 -26.89 2.55 19.03
N ASP A 67 -26.36 3.21 20.04
CA ASP A 67 -27.12 4.15 20.88
C ASP A 67 -27.59 5.39 20.10
N ILE A 68 -26.86 5.76 19.04
CA ILE A 68 -27.19 6.87 18.14
C ILE A 68 -28.18 6.39 17.06
N THR A 69 -27.94 5.23 16.43
CA THR A 69 -28.75 4.73 15.31
C THR A 69 -30.07 4.09 15.74
N SER A 70 -30.20 3.63 16.99
CA SER A 70 -31.45 3.08 17.53
C SER A 70 -32.46 4.15 17.98
N GLY A 71 -32.04 5.42 18.07
CA GLY A 71 -32.89 6.52 18.57
C GLY A 71 -33.19 6.45 20.08
N GLU A 72 -32.61 5.48 20.81
CA GLU A 72 -32.86 5.26 22.24
C GLU A 72 -32.20 6.34 23.14
N LEU A 73 -31.17 7.04 22.64
CA LEU A 73 -30.49 8.10 23.39
C LEU A 73 -30.48 9.43 22.62
N ARG A 74 -30.78 10.53 23.31
CA ARG A 74 -30.56 11.89 22.80
C ARG A 74 -29.06 12.08 22.55
N GLU A 75 -28.70 12.75 21.45
CA GLU A 75 -27.32 13.04 20.99
C GLU A 75 -26.35 13.46 22.10
N LYS A 76 -26.83 14.27 23.07
CA LYS A 76 -26.08 14.71 24.25
C LYS A 76 -25.52 13.56 25.10
N HIS A 77 -26.25 12.46 25.24
CA HIS A 77 -25.82 11.30 26.03
C HIS A 77 -24.77 10.46 25.30
N ALA A 78 -24.89 10.30 23.98
CA ALA A 78 -23.90 9.61 23.15
C ALA A 78 -22.56 10.36 23.15
N LEU A 79 -22.60 11.70 23.02
CA LEU A 79 -21.42 12.55 23.19
C LEU A 79 -20.82 12.45 24.60
N GLY A 80 -21.66 12.35 25.64
CA GLY A 80 -21.19 12.11 27.01
C GLY A 80 -20.50 10.76 27.20
N ASN A 81 -21.01 9.69 26.56
CA ASN A 81 -20.38 8.37 26.57
C ASN A 81 -19.02 8.40 25.84
N LEU A 82 -18.96 9.03 24.68
CA LEU A 82 -17.72 9.21 23.93
C LEU A 82 -16.71 10.05 24.72
N ALA A 83 -17.12 11.16 25.32
CA ALA A 83 -16.26 12.02 26.14
C ALA A 83 -15.71 11.27 27.36
N ARG A 84 -16.53 10.44 28.02
CA ARG A 84 -16.08 9.58 29.12
C ARG A 84 -15.05 8.55 28.67
N TRP A 85 -15.21 7.96 27.48
CA TRP A 85 -14.25 7.00 26.93
C TRP A 85 -12.95 7.67 26.45
N ILE A 86 -13.03 8.86 25.85
CA ILE A 86 -11.87 9.64 25.39
C ILE A 86 -11.10 10.24 26.59
N GLY A 87 -11.77 10.52 27.71
CA GLY A 87 -11.20 11.19 28.88
C GLY A 87 -9.81 10.70 29.30
N PRO A 88 -9.60 9.38 29.51
CA PRO A 88 -8.28 8.83 29.82
C PRO A 88 -7.20 9.13 28.76
N LEU A 89 -7.56 9.04 27.47
CA LEU A 89 -6.63 9.34 26.36
C LEU A 89 -6.24 10.81 26.33
N VAL A 90 -7.17 11.71 26.69
CA VAL A 90 -6.93 13.17 26.71
C VAL A 90 -6.12 13.61 27.92
N GLN A 91 -6.30 12.95 29.07
CA GLN A 91 -5.55 13.25 30.28
C GLN A 91 -4.09 12.78 30.21
N PHE A 92 -3.81 11.80 29.35
CA PHE A 92 -2.47 11.28 29.15
C PHE A 92 -1.61 12.20 28.27
N ARG A 93 -0.32 12.33 28.62
CA ARG A 93 0.64 13.13 27.83
C ARG A 93 1.31 12.27 26.77
N TRP A 94 0.85 12.42 25.53
CA TRP A 94 1.42 11.75 24.36
C TRP A 94 2.53 12.59 23.72
N ASP A 95 3.66 11.96 23.40
CA ASP A 95 4.67 12.56 22.53
C ASP A 95 4.20 12.50 21.07
N PHE A 96 3.65 11.35 20.67
CA PHE A 96 3.15 11.12 19.32
C PHE A 96 1.71 10.63 19.32
N LEU A 97 0.91 11.16 18.40
CA LEU A 97 -0.36 10.57 17.98
C LEU A 97 -0.28 10.25 16.49
N ILE A 98 -0.72 9.05 16.12
CA ILE A 98 -0.69 8.58 14.74
C ILE A 98 -2.08 8.12 14.34
N ASN A 99 -2.69 8.71 13.31
CA ASN A 99 -3.97 8.23 12.77
C ASN A 99 -3.80 7.56 11.42
N TRP A 100 -3.56 6.24 11.44
CA TRP A 100 -3.44 5.39 10.25
C TRP A 100 -4.76 4.80 9.75
N THR A 101 -5.87 5.18 10.37
CA THR A 101 -7.21 4.81 9.89
C THR A 101 -7.61 5.62 8.65
N TYR A 102 -7.13 6.86 8.56
CA TYR A 102 -7.49 7.82 7.49
C TYR A 102 -9.00 7.93 7.21
N SER A 103 -9.85 7.88 8.24
CA SER A 103 -11.29 8.07 8.07
C SER A 103 -11.75 9.43 8.60
N GLY A 104 -12.88 9.91 8.08
CA GLY A 104 -13.50 11.14 8.58
C GLY A 104 -13.77 11.08 10.09
N SER A 105 -14.27 9.96 10.60
CA SER A 105 -14.54 9.78 12.03
C SER A 105 -13.26 9.71 12.87
N SER A 106 -12.22 9.00 12.42
CA SER A 106 -10.97 8.93 13.17
C SER A 106 -10.23 10.28 13.20
N SER A 107 -10.39 11.11 12.17
CA SER A 107 -9.79 12.44 12.12
C SER A 107 -10.29 13.38 13.25
N TYR A 108 -11.56 13.26 13.66
CA TYR A 108 -12.09 13.98 14.81
C TYR A 108 -11.49 13.48 16.12
N LEU A 109 -11.37 12.15 16.28
CA LEU A 109 -10.73 11.56 17.46
C LEU A 109 -9.26 11.97 17.58
N ALA A 110 -8.52 11.92 16.48
CA ALA A 110 -7.13 12.37 16.38
C ALA A 110 -6.97 13.84 16.79
N ALA A 111 -7.94 14.68 16.41
CA ALA A 111 -7.90 16.09 16.73
C ALA A 111 -8.14 16.36 18.23
N MET A 112 -9.08 15.62 18.86
CA MET A 112 -9.41 15.75 20.28
C MET A 112 -8.30 15.27 21.23
N ILE A 113 -7.52 14.26 20.86
CA ILE A 113 -6.44 13.74 21.72
C ILE A 113 -5.22 14.66 21.60
N PRO A 114 -4.72 15.26 22.70
CA PRO A 114 -3.54 16.13 22.68
C PRO A 114 -2.27 15.29 22.54
N ALA A 115 -1.38 15.72 21.64
CA ALA A 115 -0.04 15.14 21.45
C ALA A 115 0.91 16.21 20.94
N ARG A 116 2.21 16.07 21.23
CA ARG A 116 3.24 17.02 20.74
C ARG A 116 3.38 16.96 19.23
N VAL A 117 3.35 15.75 18.67
CA VAL A 117 3.42 15.49 17.23
C VAL A 117 2.19 14.68 16.83
N LYS A 118 1.51 15.10 15.77
CA LYS A 118 0.41 14.36 15.16
C LYS A 118 0.81 13.94 13.75
N LEU A 119 0.55 12.68 13.41
CA LEU A 119 0.78 12.09 12.08
C LEU A 119 -0.53 11.44 11.59
N GLY A 120 -0.64 11.23 10.28
CA GLY A 120 -1.84 10.70 9.66
C GLY A 120 -2.94 11.76 9.50
N LEU A 121 -4.17 11.30 9.28
CA LEU A 121 -5.30 12.21 9.07
C LEU A 121 -5.77 12.83 10.40
N THR A 122 -5.91 14.15 10.48
CA THR A 122 -6.42 14.85 11.67
C THR A 122 -7.34 16.00 11.24
N ARG A 123 -7.74 16.84 12.19
CA ARG A 123 -8.44 18.11 11.93
C ARG A 123 -7.78 19.24 12.70
N ARG A 124 -7.83 20.45 12.13
CA ARG A 124 -7.45 21.66 12.85
C ARG A 124 -8.55 22.00 13.86
N MET A 125 -8.18 22.42 15.06
CA MET A 125 -9.15 22.65 16.14
C MET A 125 -9.87 24.00 16.07
N ASN A 126 -9.35 24.93 15.28
CA ASN A 126 -9.95 26.25 15.06
C ASN A 126 -11.18 26.20 14.13
N ASP A 127 -11.10 25.43 13.04
CA ASP A 127 -12.10 25.43 11.96
C ASP A 127 -12.62 24.03 11.60
N LEU A 128 -12.12 22.99 12.27
CA LEU A 128 -12.42 21.58 12.02
C LEU A 128 -12.09 21.09 10.61
N THR A 129 -11.31 21.84 9.83
CA THR A 129 -10.88 21.41 8.50
C THR A 129 -9.94 20.22 8.58
N VAL A 130 -9.98 19.35 7.57
CA VAL A 130 -9.13 18.15 7.48
C VAL A 130 -7.66 18.57 7.37
N SER A 131 -6.78 17.88 8.09
CA SER A 131 -5.35 18.14 8.03
C SER A 131 -4.55 16.84 7.93
N ALA A 132 -3.48 16.89 7.15
CA ALA A 132 -2.45 15.88 6.94
C ALA A 132 -1.10 16.59 7.17
N PRO A 133 -0.57 16.55 8.41
CA PRO A 133 0.51 17.44 8.85
C PRO A 133 1.88 17.09 8.26
N ASP A 134 2.07 15.87 7.76
CA ASP A 134 3.33 15.40 7.17
C ASP A 134 3.19 14.99 5.69
N GLY A 135 4.32 14.89 4.99
CA GLY A 135 4.37 14.58 3.56
C GLY A 135 3.77 13.23 3.19
N TRP A 136 4.02 12.18 3.98
CA TRP A 136 3.47 10.85 3.73
C TRP A 136 1.96 10.80 3.97
N SER A 137 1.43 11.55 4.94
CA SER A 137 -0.02 11.69 5.12
C SER A 137 -0.69 12.35 3.93
N ARG A 138 -0.06 13.40 3.38
CA ARG A 138 -0.56 14.11 2.19
C ARG A 138 -0.53 13.18 0.97
N TYR A 139 0.56 12.44 0.79
CA TYR A 139 0.67 11.42 -0.25
C TYR A 139 -0.39 10.33 -0.11
N PHE A 140 -0.59 9.79 1.09
CA PHE A 140 -1.59 8.77 1.36
C PHE A 140 -3.01 9.27 1.03
N GLN A 141 -3.36 10.49 1.47
CA GLN A 141 -4.65 11.11 1.19
C GLN A 141 -4.86 11.39 -0.31
N ALA A 142 -3.84 11.89 -1.00
CA ALA A 142 -3.94 12.26 -2.41
C ALA A 142 -3.93 11.05 -3.34
N ILE A 143 -3.01 10.12 -3.12
CA ILE A 143 -2.69 9.05 -4.08
C ILE A 143 -3.36 7.75 -3.65
N VAL A 144 -3.05 7.26 -2.45
CA VAL A 144 -3.51 5.94 -1.98
C VAL A 144 -5.03 5.92 -1.79
N GLN A 145 -5.58 6.92 -1.08
CA GLN A 145 -7.01 6.97 -0.72
C GLN A 145 -7.96 7.22 -1.89
N GLY A 146 -7.54 7.95 -2.93
CA GLY A 146 -8.37 8.01 -4.12
C GLY A 146 -7.79 7.26 -5.28
N ASP A 147 -7.25 6.09 -5.00
CA ASP A 147 -7.13 4.99 -5.96
C ASP A 147 -6.34 5.34 -7.22
N LEU A 148 -5.33 6.21 -7.07
CA LEU A 148 -4.40 6.51 -8.13
C LEU A 148 -3.33 5.41 -8.21
N PRO A 149 -2.85 5.04 -9.42
CA PRO A 149 -1.83 4.02 -9.57
C PRO A 149 -0.54 4.40 -8.85
N GLN A 150 0.01 3.53 -8.00
CA GLN A 150 1.27 3.73 -7.29
C GLN A 150 1.85 2.39 -6.83
N ASN A 151 3.18 2.31 -6.69
CA ASN A 151 3.89 1.05 -6.43
C ASN A 151 4.59 0.99 -5.05
N ILE A 152 4.47 2.02 -4.21
CA ILE A 152 4.96 1.98 -2.83
C ILE A 152 3.98 1.18 -1.97
N HIS A 153 4.48 0.15 -1.31
CA HIS A 153 3.65 -0.62 -0.41
C HIS A 153 3.20 0.21 0.79
N VAL A 154 1.95 0.05 1.23
CA VAL A 154 1.39 0.81 2.36
C VAL A 154 2.23 0.67 3.63
N THR A 155 2.70 -0.54 3.96
CA THR A 155 3.62 -0.76 5.09
C THR A 155 4.88 0.09 5.00
N ASP A 156 5.44 0.32 3.80
CA ASP A 156 6.61 1.18 3.65
C ASP A 156 6.25 2.63 3.94
N ILE A 157 5.12 3.12 3.42
CA ILE A 157 4.61 4.49 3.70
C ILE A 157 4.45 4.70 5.21
N LEU A 158 3.80 3.75 5.90
CA LEU A 158 3.57 3.86 7.35
C LEU A 158 4.90 3.79 8.14
N SER A 159 5.82 2.92 7.72
CA SER A 159 7.13 2.76 8.37
C SER A 159 7.98 4.01 8.21
N THR A 160 8.12 4.53 6.98
CA THR A 160 8.91 5.73 6.71
C THR A 160 8.31 6.95 7.38
N GLN A 161 6.98 7.11 7.38
CA GLN A 161 6.32 8.20 8.08
C GLN A 161 6.69 8.25 9.57
N LEU A 162 6.56 7.13 10.29
CA LEU A 162 6.85 7.08 11.72
C LEU A 162 8.35 7.23 11.99
N LEU A 163 9.20 6.53 11.24
CA LEU A 163 10.65 6.58 11.44
C LEU A 163 11.22 7.98 11.15
N THR A 164 10.75 8.66 10.10
CA THR A 164 11.15 10.04 9.81
C THR A 164 10.73 10.97 10.95
N ALA A 165 9.51 10.85 11.46
CA ALA A 165 9.05 11.68 12.59
C ALA A 165 9.87 11.42 13.87
N LEU A 166 10.16 10.15 14.19
CA LEU A 166 11.02 9.80 15.32
C LEU A 166 12.44 10.35 15.12
N GLN A 167 13.00 10.28 13.92
CA GLN A 167 14.33 10.81 13.64
C GLN A 167 14.40 12.33 13.81
N ILE A 168 13.40 13.06 13.29
CA ILE A 168 13.33 14.53 13.41
C ILE A 168 13.21 14.97 14.86
N HIS A 169 12.34 14.32 15.64
CA HIS A 169 11.99 14.78 16.99
C HIS A 169 12.79 14.12 18.12
N CYS A 170 13.42 12.98 17.86
CA CYS A 170 14.13 12.18 18.87
C CYS A 170 15.57 11.84 18.49
N GLY A 171 16.01 12.17 17.28
CA GLY A 171 17.35 11.88 16.78
C GLY A 171 17.49 10.50 16.13
N PRO A 172 18.70 10.16 15.64
CA PRO A 172 18.94 8.89 14.95
C PRO A 172 18.68 7.69 15.88
N PRO A 173 18.34 6.52 15.33
CA PRO A 173 18.13 5.31 16.10
C PRO A 173 19.41 4.89 16.84
N ALA A 174 19.25 4.11 17.91
CA ALA A 174 20.39 3.68 18.73
C ALA A 174 21.40 2.85 17.92
N THR A 175 22.69 3.10 18.12
CA THR A 175 23.79 2.35 17.50
C THR A 175 23.71 0.88 17.91
N GLY A 176 23.64 -0.02 16.92
CA GLY A 176 23.49 -1.47 17.13
C GLY A 176 22.09 -2.03 16.86
N ALA A 177 21.13 -1.20 16.43
CA ALA A 177 19.86 -1.69 15.94
C ALA A 177 20.07 -2.62 14.73
N LYS A 178 19.49 -3.84 14.81
CA LYS A 178 19.53 -4.81 13.71
C LYS A 178 18.87 -4.20 12.48
N SER A 179 19.36 -4.56 11.29
CA SER A 179 18.83 -4.07 10.01
C SER A 179 17.30 -4.19 9.96
N LEU A 180 16.65 -3.21 9.30
CA LEU A 180 15.21 -3.14 9.04
C LEU A 180 14.70 -4.46 8.47
N GLY A 181 14.21 -5.32 9.36
CA GLY A 181 13.83 -6.68 9.06
C GLY A 181 12.42 -6.98 9.52
N ILE A 182 11.44 -6.51 8.76
CA ILE A 182 10.02 -6.87 8.92
C ILE A 182 9.81 -8.31 8.42
N PHE A 183 10.53 -9.29 8.95
CA PHE A 183 10.55 -10.64 8.36
C PHE A 183 9.75 -11.67 9.14
N SER A 184 9.29 -11.34 10.35
CA SER A 184 8.20 -12.05 11.02
C SER A 184 7.81 -11.37 12.34
N VAL A 185 6.54 -11.40 12.69
CA VAL A 185 6.06 -11.11 14.05
C VAL A 185 5.67 -12.43 14.71
N ASP A 186 6.20 -12.67 15.90
CA ASP A 186 5.70 -13.74 16.74
C ASP A 186 4.39 -13.28 17.40
N LEU A 187 3.27 -13.90 17.02
CA LEU A 187 1.95 -13.68 17.62
C LEU A 187 1.67 -14.60 18.82
N GLY A 188 2.74 -15.04 19.52
CA GLY A 188 2.70 -16.14 20.49
C GLY A 188 3.64 -16.04 21.70
N ALA A 189 4.12 -14.86 22.12
CA ALA A 189 5.04 -14.74 23.26
C ALA A 189 4.41 -14.93 24.66
N ASP A 190 3.24 -15.57 24.75
CA ASP A 190 2.74 -16.08 26.02
C ASP A 190 2.38 -17.56 25.84
N GLY A 191 3.33 -18.44 26.20
CA GLY A 191 3.12 -19.88 26.33
C GLY A 191 1.93 -20.27 27.24
N ARG A 192 1.29 -19.29 27.88
CA ARG A 192 0.13 -19.41 28.77
C ARG A 192 -1.20 -19.71 28.05
N LYS A 193 -1.28 -19.65 26.71
CA LYS A 193 -2.51 -20.03 25.95
C LYS A 193 -2.29 -21.00 24.77
N LEU A 194 -1.10 -21.54 24.56
CA LEU A 194 -0.90 -22.60 23.54
C LEU A 194 -1.53 -23.94 23.98
N SER A 195 -1.79 -24.11 25.28
CA SER A 195 -2.35 -25.34 25.87
C SER A 195 -3.77 -25.68 25.42
N LYS A 196 -4.54 -24.75 24.84
CA LYS A 196 -5.84 -25.05 24.23
C LYS A 196 -5.75 -25.53 22.78
N ILE A 197 -4.62 -25.34 22.10
CA ILE A 197 -4.45 -25.73 20.70
C ILE A 197 -4.13 -27.22 20.57
N THR A 198 -3.57 -27.84 21.61
CA THR A 198 -3.18 -29.26 21.63
C THR A 198 -4.36 -30.22 21.43
N ASP A 199 -5.57 -29.80 21.77
CA ASP A 199 -6.80 -30.61 21.64
C ASP A 199 -7.55 -30.36 20.32
N THR A 200 -6.93 -29.65 19.38
CA THR A 200 -7.55 -29.34 18.08
C THR A 200 -7.21 -30.39 17.02
N VAL A 201 -8.10 -30.55 16.04
CA VAL A 201 -7.84 -31.40 14.85
C VAL A 201 -6.58 -30.97 14.09
N TRP A 202 -6.17 -29.70 14.22
CA TRP A 202 -4.89 -29.23 13.67
C TRP A 202 -3.68 -29.83 14.39
N ALA A 203 -3.75 -30.04 15.70
CA ALA A 203 -2.65 -30.63 16.48
C ALA A 203 -2.44 -32.11 16.16
N SER A 204 -3.53 -32.85 15.86
CA SER A 204 -3.51 -34.27 15.47
C SER A 204 -3.23 -34.52 13.99
N ARG A 205 -2.92 -33.47 13.21
CA ARG A 205 -2.64 -33.59 11.78
C ARG A 205 -1.39 -34.43 11.50
N ASP A 206 -1.30 -35.02 10.32
CA ASP A 206 -0.07 -35.68 9.85
C ASP A 206 1.05 -34.65 9.68
N ARG A 207 2.00 -34.64 10.63
CA ARG A 207 3.17 -33.73 10.63
C ARG A 207 4.21 -34.09 9.57
N GLY A 208 4.13 -35.28 8.97
CA GLY A 208 4.98 -35.68 7.84
C GLY A 208 4.60 -35.04 6.52
N LYS A 209 3.42 -34.40 6.43
CA LYS A 209 2.96 -33.69 5.23
C LYS A 209 3.35 -32.22 5.24
N LYS A 210 3.59 -31.67 4.05
CA LYS A 210 3.69 -30.24 3.81
C LYS A 210 2.29 -29.66 3.62
N TRP A 211 1.79 -28.96 4.62
CA TRP A 211 0.45 -28.39 4.60
C TRP A 211 0.39 -27.07 3.83
N ILE A 212 -0.64 -26.90 3.00
CA ILE A 212 -0.97 -25.67 2.29
C ILE A 212 -2.33 -25.18 2.77
N ALA A 213 -2.43 -23.91 3.18
CA ALA A 213 -3.69 -23.31 3.57
C ALA A 213 -4.39 -22.68 2.36
N PHE A 214 -5.66 -23.01 2.18
CA PHE A 214 -6.57 -22.35 1.24
C PHE A 214 -7.53 -21.50 2.05
N GLN A 215 -7.43 -20.17 1.92
CA GLN A 215 -8.40 -19.27 2.52
C GLN A 215 -9.58 -19.08 1.57
N LEU A 216 -10.76 -19.54 1.99
CA LEU A 216 -11.98 -19.36 1.22
C LEU A 216 -12.50 -17.92 1.31
N GLU A 217 -13.24 -17.56 0.28
CA GLU A 217 -13.84 -16.24 0.12
C GLU A 217 -15.36 -16.35 0.30
N PRO A 218 -16.01 -15.32 0.86
CA PRO A 218 -17.47 -15.29 0.99
C PRO A 218 -18.15 -15.49 -0.38
N THR A 219 -19.18 -16.33 -0.42
CA THR A 219 -20.07 -16.42 -1.58
C THR A 219 -21.08 -15.27 -1.54
N GLY A 220 -20.97 -14.27 -2.42
CA GLY A 220 -21.83 -13.07 -2.39
C GLY A 220 -21.67 -12.12 -3.58
N LYS A 221 -22.10 -10.84 -3.42
CA LYS A 221 -22.23 -9.82 -4.49
C LYS A 221 -20.95 -9.53 -5.32
N LYS A 222 -19.77 -9.78 -4.77
CA LYS A 222 -18.51 -9.86 -5.53
C LYS A 222 -17.97 -11.29 -5.41
N PRO A 223 -18.35 -12.22 -6.30
CA PRO A 223 -17.83 -13.59 -6.22
C PRO A 223 -16.30 -13.60 -6.34
N GLY A 224 -15.64 -14.44 -5.56
CA GLY A 224 -14.19 -14.66 -5.63
C GLY A 224 -13.78 -15.53 -6.84
N TRP A 225 -12.65 -16.23 -6.74
CA TRP A 225 -12.13 -17.08 -7.84
C TRP A 225 -13.00 -18.32 -8.14
N GLY A 226 -13.86 -18.71 -7.20
CA GLY A 226 -14.86 -19.78 -7.37
C GLY A 226 -14.42 -21.12 -6.80
N THR A 227 -15.35 -21.82 -6.15
CA THR A 227 -15.09 -23.10 -5.46
C THR A 227 -14.71 -24.24 -6.41
N GLU A 228 -15.16 -24.18 -7.67
CA GLU A 228 -14.75 -25.11 -8.71
C GLU A 228 -13.26 -24.97 -9.03
N ASN A 229 -12.79 -23.74 -9.22
CA ASN A 229 -11.38 -23.48 -9.50
C ASN A 229 -10.48 -23.89 -8.33
N TRP A 230 -10.87 -23.53 -7.10
CA TRP A 230 -10.18 -23.96 -5.89
C TRP A 230 -10.13 -25.48 -5.74
N GLY A 231 -11.23 -26.18 -6.01
CA GLY A 231 -11.29 -27.64 -5.96
C GLY A 231 -10.37 -28.31 -6.99
N LYS A 232 -10.39 -27.82 -8.23
CA LYS A 232 -9.51 -28.31 -9.32
C LYS A 232 -8.03 -28.04 -9.01
N LEU A 233 -7.69 -26.88 -8.46
CA LEU A 233 -6.33 -26.57 -8.03
C LEU A 233 -5.87 -27.53 -6.91
N ALA A 234 -6.70 -27.71 -5.88
CA ALA A 234 -6.43 -28.63 -4.79
C ALA A 234 -6.17 -30.05 -5.31
N ALA A 235 -7.03 -30.55 -6.20
CA ALA A 235 -6.90 -31.88 -6.79
C ALA A 235 -5.59 -32.03 -7.57
N ARG A 236 -5.20 -31.03 -8.37
CA ARG A 236 -3.91 -31.04 -9.11
C ARG A 236 -2.71 -31.11 -8.18
N ILE A 237 -2.71 -30.32 -7.09
CA ILE A 237 -1.65 -30.34 -6.09
C ILE A 237 -1.57 -31.73 -5.45
N LEU A 238 -2.68 -32.26 -4.95
CA LEU A 238 -2.71 -33.55 -4.25
C LEU A 238 -2.26 -34.71 -5.14
N ARG A 239 -2.66 -34.70 -6.42
CA ARG A 239 -2.31 -35.72 -7.41
C ARG A 239 -0.82 -35.74 -7.74
N ARG A 240 -0.23 -34.56 -7.97
CA ARG A 240 1.17 -34.43 -8.39
C ARG A 240 2.16 -34.38 -7.22
N HIS A 241 1.69 -34.08 -6.01
CA HIS A 241 2.52 -33.94 -4.83
C HIS A 241 1.98 -34.76 -3.63
N PRO A 242 2.27 -36.08 -3.56
CA PRO A 242 1.79 -36.98 -2.50
C PRO A 242 2.23 -36.58 -1.07
N SER A 243 3.31 -35.81 -0.95
CA SER A 243 3.85 -35.28 0.30
C SER A 243 3.10 -34.06 0.83
N HIS A 244 2.15 -33.50 0.06
CA HIS A 244 1.41 -32.31 0.47
C HIS A 244 0.02 -32.65 1.02
N ALA A 245 -0.52 -31.77 1.86
CA ALA A 245 -1.89 -31.83 2.36
C ALA A 245 -2.49 -30.42 2.34
N ILE A 246 -3.82 -30.31 2.39
CA ILE A 246 -4.51 -29.02 2.28
C ILE A 246 -5.33 -28.76 3.53
N VAL A 247 -5.30 -27.55 4.06
CA VAL A 247 -6.22 -27.08 5.11
C VAL A 247 -7.09 -25.97 4.57
N LEU A 248 -8.40 -26.08 4.75
CA LEU A 248 -9.38 -25.06 4.35
C LEU A 248 -9.67 -24.15 5.54
N LEU A 249 -9.53 -22.85 5.33
CA LEU A 249 -9.77 -21.79 6.30
C LEU A 249 -10.85 -20.84 5.79
N GLY A 250 -11.61 -20.25 6.71
CA GLY A 250 -12.75 -19.42 6.37
C GLY A 250 -13.64 -19.12 7.58
N MET A 251 -14.51 -18.14 7.41
CA MET A 251 -15.60 -17.83 8.31
C MET A 251 -16.70 -18.90 8.22
N HIS A 252 -17.56 -18.96 9.24
CA HIS A 252 -18.68 -19.90 9.27
C HIS A 252 -19.63 -19.74 8.06
N SER A 253 -19.79 -18.52 7.55
CA SER A 253 -20.57 -18.21 6.34
C SER A 253 -20.08 -18.92 5.07
N GLU A 254 -18.84 -19.43 5.06
CA GLU A 254 -18.23 -20.10 3.90
C GLU A 254 -18.33 -21.63 3.99
N SER A 255 -19.02 -22.18 4.99
CA SER A 255 -19.15 -23.64 5.19
C SER A 255 -19.71 -24.35 3.96
N ARG A 256 -20.68 -23.74 3.27
CA ARG A 256 -21.25 -24.29 2.02
C ARG A 256 -20.21 -24.33 0.90
N ALA A 257 -19.39 -23.28 0.77
CA ALA A 257 -18.32 -23.23 -0.21
C ALA A 257 -17.27 -24.32 0.02
N ALA A 258 -16.93 -24.57 1.30
CA ALA A 258 -16.03 -25.65 1.69
C ALA A 258 -16.58 -27.04 1.29
N THR A 259 -17.86 -27.29 1.51
CA THR A 259 -18.52 -28.55 1.10
C THR A 259 -18.47 -28.75 -0.41
N HIS A 260 -18.78 -27.72 -1.20
CA HIS A 260 -18.68 -27.79 -2.67
C HIS A 260 -17.24 -28.01 -3.15
N LEU A 261 -16.26 -27.37 -2.50
CA LEU A 261 -14.85 -27.60 -2.82
C LEU A 261 -14.47 -29.06 -2.56
N LEU A 262 -14.87 -29.63 -1.42
CA LEU A 262 -14.61 -31.04 -1.09
C LEU A 262 -15.28 -32.00 -2.09
N SER A 263 -16.50 -31.71 -2.55
CA SER A 263 -17.15 -32.53 -3.59
C SER A 263 -16.40 -32.46 -4.92
N ASN A 264 -15.86 -31.30 -5.29
CA ASN A 264 -15.06 -31.16 -6.51
C ASN A 264 -13.75 -31.95 -6.42
N ILE A 265 -13.08 -31.95 -5.26
CA ILE A 265 -11.88 -32.77 -5.04
C ILE A 265 -12.20 -34.27 -5.19
N ARG A 266 -13.34 -34.72 -4.64
CA ARG A 266 -13.81 -36.12 -4.82
C ARG A 266 -14.10 -36.44 -6.28
N GLY A 267 -14.78 -35.55 -6.99
CA GLY A 267 -15.10 -35.72 -8.42
C GLY A 267 -13.86 -35.84 -9.30
N GLU A 268 -12.75 -35.22 -8.89
CA GLU A 268 -11.42 -35.31 -9.53
C GLU A 268 -10.62 -36.57 -9.11
N GLY A 269 -11.26 -37.51 -8.41
CA GLY A 269 -10.68 -38.79 -7.99
C GLY A 269 -9.60 -38.67 -6.91
N GLN A 270 -9.59 -37.59 -6.13
CA GLN A 270 -8.61 -37.39 -5.05
C GLN A 270 -9.20 -37.69 -3.67
N ASP A 271 -8.37 -38.27 -2.81
CA ASP A 271 -8.74 -38.61 -1.44
C ASP A 271 -8.96 -37.35 -0.57
N PRO A 272 -10.20 -37.10 -0.10
CA PRO A 272 -10.51 -35.98 0.78
C PRO A 272 -9.88 -36.09 2.15
N ALA A 273 -9.39 -37.26 2.58
CA ALA A 273 -8.72 -37.42 3.87
C ALA A 273 -7.41 -36.60 3.97
N ARG A 274 -6.83 -36.21 2.81
CA ARG A 274 -5.69 -35.28 2.73
C ARG A 274 -6.10 -33.80 2.76
N VAL A 275 -7.37 -33.52 3.02
CA VAL A 275 -7.95 -32.18 3.11
C VAL A 275 -8.61 -32.00 4.48
N LEU A 276 -8.07 -31.09 5.28
CA LEU A 276 -8.63 -30.74 6.57
C LEU A 276 -9.53 -29.51 6.48
N ASN A 277 -10.82 -29.66 6.76
CA ASN A 277 -11.78 -28.55 6.72
C ASN A 277 -11.99 -27.92 8.12
N LEU A 278 -11.42 -26.72 8.31
CA LEU A 278 -11.54 -25.90 9.52
C LEU A 278 -12.35 -24.62 9.31
N VAL A 279 -13.07 -24.50 8.19
CA VAL A 279 -13.93 -23.34 7.90
C VAL A 279 -14.98 -23.19 9.00
N GLY A 280 -15.07 -22.00 9.60
CA GLY A 280 -15.96 -21.70 10.71
C GLY A 280 -15.60 -22.37 12.04
N LYS A 281 -14.45 -23.06 12.13
CA LYS A 281 -14.00 -23.80 13.32
C LYS A 281 -12.71 -23.24 13.92
N THR A 282 -12.29 -22.05 13.47
CA THR A 282 -11.08 -21.39 13.96
C THR A 282 -11.45 -20.09 14.66
N ASP A 283 -10.83 -19.84 15.81
CA ASP A 283 -10.68 -18.50 16.36
C ASP A 283 -9.42 -17.86 15.75
N PHE A 284 -9.13 -16.60 16.12
CA PHE A 284 -7.92 -15.92 15.64
C PHE A 284 -6.63 -16.68 15.98
N ASN A 285 -6.64 -17.40 17.09
CA ASN A 285 -5.49 -18.06 17.70
C ASN A 285 -5.09 -19.30 16.91
N LEU A 286 -6.07 -20.16 16.64
CA LEU A 286 -5.90 -21.30 15.77
C LEU A 286 -5.60 -20.85 14.34
N TRP A 287 -6.27 -19.80 13.85
CA TRP A 287 -6.05 -19.27 12.50
C TRP A 287 -4.61 -18.77 12.29
N SER A 288 -4.10 -17.92 13.18
CA SER A 288 -2.71 -17.44 13.13
C SER A 288 -1.69 -18.56 13.31
N THR A 289 -1.96 -19.53 14.19
CA THR A 289 -1.10 -20.72 14.36
C THR A 289 -1.03 -21.56 13.09
N ILE A 290 -2.16 -21.79 12.41
CA ILE A 290 -2.19 -22.50 11.13
C ILE A 290 -1.43 -21.70 10.07
N ALA A 291 -1.74 -20.41 9.93
CA ALA A 291 -1.12 -19.53 8.94
C ALA A 291 0.40 -19.49 9.09
N GLY A 292 0.95 -19.49 10.31
CA GLY A 292 2.39 -19.50 10.57
C GLY A 292 3.07 -20.88 10.50
N SER A 293 2.32 -21.98 10.33
CA SER A 293 2.88 -23.35 10.32
C SER A 293 2.68 -24.13 9.03
N VAL A 294 2.00 -23.55 8.04
CA VAL A 294 1.88 -24.09 6.68
C VAL A 294 3.05 -23.64 5.79
N SER A 295 3.32 -24.36 4.70
CA SER A 295 4.36 -23.98 3.74
C SER A 295 3.93 -22.85 2.81
N TRP A 296 2.63 -22.75 2.55
CA TRP A 296 2.02 -21.75 1.67
C TRP A 296 0.61 -21.40 2.14
N VAL A 297 0.24 -20.13 1.96
CA VAL A 297 -1.15 -19.67 1.99
C VAL A 297 -1.55 -19.26 0.57
N LEU A 298 -2.58 -19.90 0.05
CA LEU A 298 -3.23 -19.54 -1.22
C LEU A 298 -4.56 -18.85 -0.90
N SER A 299 -4.75 -17.64 -1.38
CA SER A 299 -5.91 -16.82 -1.03
C SER A 299 -6.26 -15.83 -2.14
N GLY A 300 -7.56 -15.65 -2.41
CA GLY A 300 -8.06 -14.42 -3.04
C GLY A 300 -8.57 -13.39 -2.03
N ASN A 301 -8.76 -13.81 -0.77
CA ASN A 301 -9.17 -12.96 0.34
C ASN A 301 -8.00 -12.06 0.79
N GLU A 302 -8.25 -10.76 0.79
CA GLU A 302 -7.28 -9.71 1.12
C GLU A 302 -6.85 -9.68 2.60
N THR A 303 -7.54 -10.38 3.50
CA THR A 303 -7.24 -10.36 4.95
C THR A 303 -6.25 -11.43 5.39
N ALA A 304 -6.24 -12.61 4.77
CA ALA A 304 -5.31 -13.69 5.12
C ALA A 304 -3.89 -13.43 4.59
N ILE A 305 -3.79 -12.67 3.50
CA ILE A 305 -2.54 -12.33 2.81
C ILE A 305 -1.55 -11.58 3.74
N PRO A 306 -1.92 -10.43 4.32
CA PRO A 306 -1.02 -9.69 5.21
C PRO A 306 -0.71 -10.44 6.51
N LEU A 307 -1.62 -11.28 7.04
CA LEU A 307 -1.32 -12.12 8.21
C LEU A 307 -0.24 -13.14 7.87
N ALA A 308 -0.43 -13.89 6.77
CA ALA A 308 0.51 -14.91 6.35
C ALA A 308 1.90 -14.31 6.09
N SER A 309 1.96 -13.17 5.40
CA SER A 309 3.23 -12.48 5.16
C SER A 309 3.87 -11.97 6.45
N LEU A 310 3.08 -11.42 7.38
CA LEU A 310 3.54 -11.00 8.71
C LEU A 310 4.12 -12.16 9.54
N LEU A 311 3.61 -13.37 9.35
CA LEU A 311 4.10 -14.58 10.02
C LEU A 311 5.27 -15.25 9.29
N GLY A 312 5.74 -14.68 8.17
CA GLY A 312 6.82 -15.24 7.36
C GLY A 312 6.40 -16.41 6.45
N THR A 313 5.10 -16.67 6.31
CA THR A 313 4.57 -17.71 5.44
C THR A 313 4.43 -17.21 4.01
N ARG A 314 4.89 -18.00 3.03
CA ARG A 314 4.81 -17.64 1.62
C ARG A 314 3.36 -17.60 1.14
N VAL A 315 3.07 -16.67 0.25
CA VAL A 315 1.69 -16.40 -0.22
C VAL A 315 1.64 -16.50 -1.74
N VAL A 316 0.60 -17.15 -2.25
CA VAL A 316 0.12 -16.97 -3.62
C VAL A 316 -1.24 -16.29 -3.55
N GLN A 317 -1.28 -15.02 -3.92
CA GLN A 317 -2.50 -14.22 -4.01
C GLN A 317 -3.12 -14.39 -5.39
N ILE A 318 -4.43 -14.69 -5.43
CA ILE A 318 -5.23 -14.73 -6.66
C ILE A 318 -6.16 -13.53 -6.68
N SER A 319 -5.83 -12.52 -7.47
CA SER A 319 -6.58 -11.27 -7.57
C SER A 319 -7.51 -11.31 -8.79
N THR A 320 -8.81 -11.55 -8.55
CA THR A 320 -9.82 -11.40 -9.60
C THR A 320 -10.31 -9.96 -9.67
N GLY A 321 -9.98 -9.24 -10.74
CA GLY A 321 -10.30 -7.81 -10.92
C GLY A 321 -9.06 -6.92 -10.89
N SER A 322 -9.21 -5.66 -10.52
CA SER A 322 -8.09 -4.73 -10.37
C SER A 322 -7.19 -5.17 -9.21
N SER A 323 -5.92 -5.46 -9.49
CA SER A 323 -4.95 -5.84 -8.46
C SER A 323 -4.24 -4.60 -7.90
N ARG A 324 -4.44 -4.33 -6.61
CA ARG A 324 -3.72 -3.30 -5.84
C ARG A 324 -2.47 -3.91 -5.21
N LEU A 325 -1.34 -3.80 -5.90
CA LEU A 325 -0.05 -4.33 -5.44
C LEU A 325 0.42 -3.65 -4.14
N ASP A 326 0.07 -2.38 -3.94
CA ASP A 326 0.37 -1.62 -2.73
C ASP A 326 -0.28 -2.16 -1.44
N PHE A 327 -1.24 -3.08 -1.57
CA PHE A 327 -1.83 -3.85 -0.46
C PHE A 327 -1.53 -5.36 -0.54
N GLY A 328 -0.61 -5.77 -1.40
CA GLY A 328 -0.21 -7.16 -1.57
C GLY A 328 0.54 -7.73 -0.35
N PRO A 329 1.03 -8.98 -0.44
CA PRO A 329 1.83 -9.58 0.61
C PRO A 329 3.17 -8.86 0.78
N TYR A 330 3.44 -8.38 1.99
CA TYR A 330 4.68 -7.69 2.30
C TYR A 330 5.78 -8.69 2.69
N GLY A 331 6.90 -8.67 1.96
CA GLY A 331 8.05 -9.53 2.22
C GLY A 331 8.64 -10.13 0.95
N ASN A 332 9.57 -11.06 1.12
CA ASN A 332 10.26 -11.70 -0.01
C ASN A 332 9.55 -12.97 -0.48
N GLY A 333 9.45 -13.15 -1.80
CA GLY A 333 9.11 -14.44 -2.40
C GLY A 333 7.64 -14.83 -2.31
N HIS A 334 6.75 -13.85 -2.20
CA HIS A 334 5.32 -14.01 -2.42
C HIS A 334 4.98 -13.80 -3.90
N TYR A 335 3.84 -14.33 -4.34
CA TYR A 335 3.35 -14.22 -5.71
C TYR A 335 1.98 -13.59 -5.74
N VAL A 336 1.76 -12.68 -6.67
CA VAL A 336 0.45 -12.10 -6.96
C VAL A 336 0.09 -12.41 -8.40
N ILE A 337 -1.03 -13.10 -8.58
CA ILE A 337 -1.61 -13.45 -9.87
C ILE A 337 -2.78 -12.52 -10.12
N SER A 338 -2.78 -11.81 -11.24
CA SER A 338 -3.92 -11.02 -11.68
C SER A 338 -4.22 -11.26 -13.15
N THR A 339 -5.45 -10.95 -13.55
CA THR A 339 -5.83 -10.99 -14.96
C THR A 339 -5.11 -9.88 -15.72
N ALA A 340 -4.73 -10.16 -16.96
CA ALA A 340 -4.29 -9.13 -17.89
C ALA A 340 -5.44 -8.47 -18.65
N VAL A 341 -6.65 -9.01 -18.54
CA VAL A 341 -7.85 -8.54 -19.23
C VAL A 341 -8.54 -7.48 -18.40
N ASP A 342 -8.78 -6.32 -19.00
CA ASP A 342 -9.58 -5.26 -18.35
C ASP A 342 -11.04 -5.71 -18.27
N CYS A 343 -11.47 -6.06 -17.07
CA CYS A 343 -12.82 -6.58 -16.86
C CYS A 343 -13.82 -5.43 -16.79
N ALA A 344 -14.65 -5.28 -17.83
CA ALA A 344 -15.70 -4.27 -17.91
C ALA A 344 -16.65 -4.31 -16.68
N ALA A 345 -16.99 -5.50 -16.19
CA ALA A 345 -17.80 -5.67 -14.97
C ALA A 345 -17.12 -5.09 -13.72
N CYS A 346 -15.79 -5.26 -13.60
CA CYS A 346 -15.02 -4.66 -12.52
C CYS A 346 -14.90 -3.14 -12.64
N LEU A 347 -15.00 -2.60 -13.85
CA LEU A 347 -15.01 -1.17 -14.15
C LEU A 347 -16.41 -0.52 -14.02
N GLY A 348 -17.42 -1.28 -13.60
CA GLY A 348 -18.77 -0.76 -13.32
C GLY A 348 -19.78 -0.93 -14.46
N ALA A 349 -19.43 -1.65 -15.54
CA ALA A 349 -20.38 -1.99 -16.59
C ALA A 349 -21.47 -2.95 -16.06
N ILE A 350 -22.71 -2.45 -15.99
CA ILE A 350 -23.85 -3.19 -15.46
C ILE A 350 -24.17 -4.38 -16.39
N GLY A 351 -24.27 -5.59 -15.81
CA GLY A 351 -24.65 -6.80 -16.54
C GLY A 351 -23.52 -7.50 -17.31
N ALA A 352 -22.31 -6.93 -17.37
CA ALA A 352 -21.16 -7.57 -17.99
C ALA A 352 -20.67 -8.78 -17.19
N PRO A 353 -20.23 -9.88 -17.83
CA PRO A 353 -19.64 -11.02 -17.14
C PRO A 353 -18.25 -10.67 -16.56
N HIS A 354 -17.90 -11.30 -15.44
CA HIS A 354 -16.56 -11.18 -14.86
C HIS A 354 -15.55 -12.07 -15.59
N GLU A 355 -15.09 -11.63 -16.76
CA GLU A 355 -14.07 -12.33 -17.56
C GLU A 355 -12.75 -12.55 -16.80
N CYS A 356 -12.41 -11.62 -15.89
CA CYS A 356 -11.23 -11.73 -15.03
C CYS A 356 -11.18 -13.05 -14.24
N ARG A 357 -12.33 -13.61 -13.85
CA ARG A 357 -12.39 -14.88 -13.11
C ARG A 357 -12.10 -16.09 -13.98
N ARG A 358 -12.41 -16.00 -15.28
CA ARG A 358 -12.20 -17.10 -16.24
C ARG A 358 -10.77 -17.14 -16.74
N SER A 359 -10.12 -15.97 -16.85
CA SER A 359 -8.72 -15.87 -17.32
C SER A 359 -7.70 -16.54 -16.40
N ILE A 360 -7.97 -16.65 -15.09
CA ILE A 360 -7.07 -17.34 -14.16
C ILE A 360 -7.48 -18.81 -14.08
N THR A 361 -6.86 -19.66 -14.89
CA THR A 361 -7.14 -21.10 -14.88
C THR A 361 -6.50 -21.78 -13.66
N PRO A 362 -7.10 -22.85 -13.12
CA PRO A 362 -6.49 -23.55 -11.99
C PRO A 362 -5.24 -24.37 -12.37
N ASP A 363 -4.97 -24.58 -13.67
CA ASP A 363 -3.67 -25.06 -14.17
C ASP A 363 -2.60 -23.96 -14.06
N ALA A 364 -2.93 -22.73 -14.44
CA ALA A 364 -1.98 -21.63 -14.31
C ALA A 364 -1.65 -21.29 -12.85
N ALA A 365 -2.65 -21.30 -11.97
CA ALA A 365 -2.42 -21.14 -10.53
C ALA A 365 -1.49 -22.24 -9.97
N TYR A 366 -1.67 -23.49 -10.42
CA TYR A 366 -0.78 -24.60 -10.09
C TYR A 366 0.64 -24.38 -10.63
N ALA A 367 0.79 -23.92 -11.87
CA ALA A 367 2.07 -23.62 -12.48
C ALA A 367 2.85 -22.56 -11.68
N ILE A 368 2.18 -21.50 -11.23
CA ILE A 368 2.79 -20.41 -10.45
C ILE A 368 3.18 -20.89 -9.06
N TRP A 369 2.30 -21.62 -8.36
CA TRP A 369 2.62 -22.19 -7.05
C TRP A 369 3.78 -23.20 -7.13
N SER A 370 3.81 -24.06 -8.14
CA SER A 370 4.88 -25.05 -8.33
C SER A 370 6.20 -24.41 -8.74
N TYR A 371 6.18 -23.34 -9.54
CA TYR A 371 7.34 -22.50 -9.81
C TYR A 371 7.89 -21.90 -8.51
N GLY A 372 7.04 -21.20 -7.76
CA GLY A 372 7.38 -20.63 -6.46
C GLY A 372 7.96 -21.66 -5.48
N SER A 373 7.36 -22.84 -5.43
CA SER A 373 7.79 -23.94 -4.55
C SER A 373 9.13 -24.57 -4.95
N SER A 374 9.56 -24.41 -6.20
CA SER A 374 10.82 -24.95 -6.72
C SER A 374 11.93 -23.90 -6.90
N GLU A 375 11.69 -22.64 -6.53
CA GLU A 375 12.64 -21.54 -6.70
C GLU A 375 14.03 -21.82 -6.14
N TRP A 376 14.07 -22.42 -4.94
CA TRP A 376 15.32 -22.79 -4.27
C TRP A 376 16.09 -23.84 -5.05
N SER A 377 15.40 -24.79 -5.68
CA SER A 377 16.02 -25.87 -6.44
C SER A 377 16.66 -25.37 -7.74
N HIS A 378 16.06 -24.37 -8.39
CA HIS A 378 16.57 -23.84 -9.65
C HIS A 378 17.29 -22.50 -9.54
N LEU A 379 17.44 -21.93 -8.33
CA LEU A 379 18.10 -20.65 -8.05
C LEU A 379 17.68 -19.54 -9.03
N ARG A 380 16.38 -19.47 -9.35
CA ARG A 380 15.80 -18.55 -10.36
C ARG A 380 16.41 -18.59 -11.78
N LYS A 381 17.21 -19.61 -12.12
CA LYS A 381 17.76 -19.80 -13.48
C LYS A 381 16.69 -20.18 -14.52
N ASN A 382 15.55 -20.73 -14.08
CA ASN A 382 14.41 -21.03 -14.95
C ASN A 382 13.45 -19.82 -14.95
N SER A 383 13.07 -19.34 -16.14
CA SER A 383 12.00 -18.35 -16.27
C SER A 383 10.62 -18.97 -16.02
N LEU A 384 9.64 -18.13 -15.70
CA LEU A 384 8.26 -18.56 -15.50
C LEU A 384 7.67 -19.15 -16.79
N GLU A 385 7.94 -18.53 -17.95
CA GLU A 385 7.48 -19.01 -19.26
C GLU A 385 8.02 -20.41 -19.57
N LYS A 386 9.31 -20.67 -19.27
CA LYS A 386 9.92 -21.99 -19.45
C LYS A 386 9.25 -23.04 -18.57
N HIS A 387 8.85 -22.66 -17.34
CA HIS A 387 8.11 -23.54 -16.44
C HIS A 387 6.71 -23.86 -16.96
N PHE A 388 5.96 -22.85 -17.43
CA PHE A 388 4.66 -23.06 -18.08
C PHE A 388 4.77 -23.94 -19.32
N SER A 389 5.78 -23.71 -20.17
CA SER A 389 6.04 -24.53 -21.36
C SER A 389 6.29 -26.00 -21.01
N ARG A 390 7.08 -26.30 -19.97
CA ARG A 390 7.29 -27.67 -19.47
C ARG A 390 6.02 -28.35 -18.98
N LEU A 391 5.04 -27.58 -18.53
CA LEU A 391 3.73 -28.09 -18.10
C LEU A 391 2.72 -28.18 -19.25
N GLY A 392 3.08 -27.76 -20.47
CA GLY A 392 2.17 -27.71 -21.61
C GLY A 392 1.15 -26.57 -21.54
N LEU A 393 1.43 -25.51 -20.77
CA LEU A 393 0.51 -24.39 -20.47
C LEU A 393 0.98 -23.06 -21.09
N THR A 394 1.64 -23.12 -22.24
CA THR A 394 2.26 -21.93 -22.86
C THR A 394 1.25 -20.82 -23.18
N ASP A 395 -0.01 -21.16 -23.43
CA ASP A 395 -1.05 -20.18 -23.76
C ASP A 395 -1.66 -19.55 -22.49
N ASP A 396 -1.81 -20.31 -21.40
CA ASP A 396 -2.39 -19.81 -20.14
C ASP A 396 -1.63 -18.61 -19.56
N ILE A 397 -0.30 -18.56 -19.71
CA ILE A 397 0.49 -17.43 -19.18
C ILE A 397 0.21 -16.11 -19.93
N ARG A 398 -0.28 -16.18 -21.18
CA ARG A 398 -0.55 -15.00 -22.02
C ARG A 398 -1.76 -14.20 -21.58
N GLU A 399 -2.57 -14.70 -20.66
CA GLU A 399 -3.70 -13.96 -20.08
C GLU A 399 -3.45 -13.48 -18.64
N LEU A 400 -2.27 -13.76 -18.08
CA LEU A 400 -1.94 -13.48 -16.69
C LEU A 400 -0.88 -12.38 -16.52
N ARG A 401 -1.07 -11.56 -15.50
CA ARG A 401 -0.01 -10.74 -14.91
C ARG A 401 0.45 -11.46 -13.65
N VAL A 402 1.74 -11.77 -13.58
CA VAL A 402 2.33 -12.44 -12.41
C VAL A 402 3.42 -11.55 -11.85
N HIS A 403 3.28 -11.19 -10.58
CA HIS A 403 4.26 -10.42 -9.84
C HIS A 403 4.87 -11.24 -8.72
N ARG A 404 6.15 -11.02 -8.45
CA ARG A 404 6.86 -11.59 -7.31
C ARG A 404 7.34 -10.48 -6.39
N SER A 405 7.02 -10.57 -5.11
CA SER A 405 7.49 -9.59 -4.14
C SER A 405 8.98 -9.79 -3.84
N ARG A 406 9.72 -8.68 -3.72
CA ARG A 406 11.03 -8.66 -3.06
C ARG A 406 11.25 -7.37 -2.27
N ILE A 407 12.17 -7.43 -1.33
CA ILE A 407 12.72 -6.24 -0.67
C ILE A 407 13.91 -5.74 -1.49
N ARG A 408 13.88 -4.45 -1.82
CA ARG A 408 14.96 -3.74 -2.49
C ARG A 408 16.15 -3.57 -1.56
N THR A 409 17.33 -3.54 -2.16
CA THR A 409 18.55 -3.12 -1.46
C THR A 409 18.52 -1.61 -1.21
N ILE A 410 19.43 -1.12 -0.36
CA ILE A 410 19.48 0.30 0.03
C ILE A 410 19.83 1.19 -1.18
N ASP A 411 20.74 0.74 -2.04
CA ASP A 411 21.11 1.40 -3.30
C ASP A 411 19.92 1.54 -4.27
N GLN A 412 18.95 0.65 -4.17
CA GLN A 412 17.70 0.68 -4.94
C GLN A 412 16.57 1.46 -4.23
N GLY A 413 16.88 2.22 -3.18
CA GLY A 413 15.91 3.04 -2.44
C GLY A 413 15.16 2.30 -1.33
N GLY A 414 15.45 1.00 -1.12
CA GLY A 414 14.86 0.20 -0.06
C GLY A 414 13.35 0.00 -0.15
N GLY A 415 12.79 -0.72 0.82
CA GLY A 415 11.36 -1.08 0.84
C GLY A 415 11.01 -2.18 -0.14
N MET A 416 9.72 -2.47 -0.28
CA MET A 416 9.22 -3.59 -1.09
C MET A 416 8.98 -3.17 -2.54
N GLU A 417 9.17 -4.11 -3.47
CA GLU A 417 8.78 -3.99 -4.87
C GLU A 417 8.13 -5.29 -5.37
N PHE A 418 7.34 -5.17 -6.43
CA PHE A 418 6.74 -6.30 -7.13
C PHE A 418 7.35 -6.44 -8.53
N GLU A 419 8.25 -7.40 -8.68
CA GLU A 419 8.86 -7.73 -9.96
C GLU A 419 7.84 -8.42 -10.88
N ALA A 420 7.59 -7.85 -12.05
CA ALA A 420 6.77 -8.51 -13.08
C ALA A 420 7.54 -9.70 -13.68
N LEU A 421 6.98 -10.90 -13.58
CA LEU A 421 7.57 -12.13 -14.14
C LEU A 421 7.08 -12.46 -15.55
N THR A 422 6.00 -11.82 -16.00
CA THR A 422 5.43 -11.99 -17.34
C THR A 422 5.79 -10.82 -18.23
N LYS A 423 6.36 -11.07 -19.41
CA LYS A 423 6.71 -10.01 -20.37
C LYS A 423 5.47 -9.49 -21.11
N ARG A 424 5.11 -8.22 -20.91
CA ARG A 424 3.98 -7.56 -21.58
C ARG A 424 4.31 -6.10 -21.93
N PRO A 425 3.63 -5.50 -22.93
CA PRO A 425 3.61 -4.06 -23.10
C PRO A 425 3.13 -3.39 -21.81
N THR A 426 3.87 -2.38 -21.36
CA THR A 426 3.54 -1.61 -20.16
C THR A 426 2.34 -0.72 -20.46
N HIS A 427 1.34 -0.74 -19.58
CA HIS A 427 0.18 0.15 -19.70
C HIS A 427 0.45 1.50 -19.02
N ILE A 428 -0.28 2.56 -19.41
CA ILE A 428 -0.07 3.91 -18.82
C ILE A 428 -0.24 3.92 -17.30
N ARG A 429 -1.15 3.10 -16.75
CA ARG A 429 -1.32 2.98 -15.29
C ARG A 429 -0.09 2.40 -14.60
N GLU A 430 0.56 1.41 -15.18
CA GLU A 430 1.77 0.78 -14.63
C GLU A 430 2.96 1.74 -14.71
N TRP A 431 3.12 2.42 -15.84
CA TRP A 431 4.14 3.46 -16.00
C TRP A 431 3.92 4.61 -15.01
N THR A 432 2.68 5.07 -14.86
CA THR A 432 2.32 6.12 -13.90
C THR A 432 2.64 5.69 -12.46
N ALA A 433 2.31 4.45 -12.09
CA ALA A 433 2.57 3.92 -10.76
C ALA A 433 4.07 3.88 -10.42
N MET A 434 4.90 3.47 -11.39
CA MET A 434 6.36 3.48 -11.27
C MET A 434 6.91 4.91 -11.12
N VAL A 435 6.47 5.85 -11.95
CA VAL A 435 6.96 7.24 -11.87
C VAL A 435 6.53 7.89 -10.55
N LEU A 436 5.28 7.71 -10.12
CA LEU A 436 4.80 8.28 -8.85
C LEU A 436 5.48 7.68 -7.62
N GLU A 437 5.84 6.40 -7.67
CA GLU A 437 6.68 5.79 -6.64
C GLU A 437 8.04 6.50 -6.54
N HIS A 438 8.69 6.70 -7.69
CA HIS A 438 10.01 7.33 -7.76
C HIS A 438 9.99 8.78 -7.30
N LEU A 439 9.02 9.57 -7.76
CA LEU A 439 8.84 10.95 -7.32
C LEU A 439 8.59 11.02 -5.81
N ALA A 440 7.74 10.14 -5.26
CA ALA A 440 7.49 10.14 -3.82
C ALA A 440 8.73 9.75 -3.00
N ARG A 441 9.55 8.80 -3.48
CA ARG A 441 10.81 8.45 -2.81
C ARG A 441 11.86 9.55 -2.90
N GLU A 442 11.93 10.27 -4.02
CA GLU A 442 12.78 11.45 -4.13
C GLU A 442 12.35 12.53 -3.13
N LEU A 443 11.05 12.84 -3.10
CA LEU A 443 10.48 13.89 -2.24
C LEU A 443 10.56 13.58 -0.75
N TYR A 444 10.30 12.33 -0.34
CA TYR A 444 10.11 11.99 1.08
C TYR A 444 11.19 11.10 1.67
N CYS A 445 12.02 10.46 0.85
CA CYS A 445 13.16 9.65 1.31
C CYS A 445 14.51 10.20 0.87
N GLY A 446 14.56 11.20 -0.02
CA GLY A 446 15.81 11.73 -0.56
C GLY A 446 16.55 10.74 -1.48
N TRP A 447 15.86 9.72 -2.00
CA TRP A 447 16.44 8.77 -2.95
C TRP A 447 16.04 9.14 -4.39
N THR A 448 17.04 9.44 -5.22
CA THR A 448 16.82 9.76 -6.64
C THR A 448 17.16 8.54 -7.50
N PRO A 449 16.20 8.00 -8.27
CA PRO A 449 16.44 6.87 -9.15
C PRO A 449 17.19 7.27 -10.42
N GLU A 450 18.04 6.36 -10.91
CA GLU A 450 18.58 6.42 -12.27
C GLU A 450 17.50 6.01 -13.29
N ILE A 451 16.89 7.01 -13.94
CA ILE A 451 15.78 6.82 -14.90
C ILE A 451 16.07 5.71 -15.93
N PRO A 452 17.23 5.66 -16.62
CA PRO A 452 17.47 4.64 -17.64
C PRO A 452 17.47 3.20 -17.08
N GLN A 453 17.98 3.01 -15.86
CA GLN A 453 17.99 1.70 -15.21
C GLN A 453 16.58 1.21 -14.89
N GLN A 454 15.72 2.11 -14.41
CA GLN A 454 14.33 1.81 -14.07
C GLN A 454 13.49 1.51 -15.33
N LEU A 455 13.81 2.17 -16.44
CA LEU A 455 13.13 1.94 -17.71
C LEU A 455 13.57 0.67 -18.46
N ALA A 456 14.62 -0.03 -18.00
CA ALA A 456 15.18 -1.20 -18.69
C ALA A 456 14.16 -2.33 -18.97
N ASN A 457 13.15 -2.46 -18.11
CA ASN A 457 12.10 -3.47 -18.24
C ASN A 457 10.79 -2.95 -18.86
N VAL A 458 10.71 -1.65 -19.17
CA VAL A 458 9.53 -1.04 -19.78
C VAL A 458 9.43 -1.45 -21.25
N ARG A 459 8.24 -1.92 -21.65
CA ARG A 459 7.95 -2.33 -23.02
C ARG A 459 6.94 -1.37 -23.63
N LEU A 460 7.37 -0.61 -24.62
CA LEU A 460 6.55 0.44 -25.21
C LEU A 460 5.59 -0.12 -26.25
N GLY A 461 4.28 -0.04 -25.94
CA GLY A 461 3.21 -0.21 -26.92
C GLY A 461 2.86 1.10 -27.62
N THR A 462 2.13 1.03 -28.74
CA THR A 462 1.69 2.20 -29.52
C THR A 462 0.81 3.16 -28.72
N GLU A 463 -0.06 2.62 -27.87
CA GLU A 463 -0.91 3.39 -26.96
C GLU A 463 -0.07 4.16 -25.93
N LEU A 464 0.85 3.47 -25.23
CA LEU A 464 1.74 4.11 -24.27
C LEU A 464 2.57 5.22 -24.93
N LEU A 465 3.07 5.03 -26.15
CA LEU A 465 3.82 6.07 -26.88
C LEU A 465 2.99 7.34 -27.11
N ARG A 466 1.68 7.20 -27.38
CA ARG A 466 0.78 8.35 -27.55
C ARG A 466 0.60 9.10 -26.23
N GLU A 467 0.34 8.36 -25.15
CA GLU A 467 0.18 8.92 -23.81
C GLU A 467 1.46 9.62 -23.34
N LEU A 468 2.63 9.03 -23.54
CA LEU A 468 3.91 9.62 -23.14
C LEU A 468 4.20 10.95 -23.85
N ARG A 469 3.82 11.10 -25.13
CA ARG A 469 3.95 12.39 -25.83
C ARG A 469 3.05 13.45 -25.20
N ALA A 470 1.80 13.11 -24.91
CA ALA A 470 0.87 14.01 -24.23
C ALA A 470 1.35 14.40 -22.83
N ILE A 471 1.88 13.44 -22.06
CA ILE A 471 2.43 13.67 -20.72
C ILE A 471 3.67 14.57 -20.78
N LYS A 472 4.57 14.36 -21.74
CA LYS A 472 5.74 15.22 -21.92
C LYS A 472 5.34 16.68 -22.13
N GLU A 473 4.40 16.94 -23.06
CA GLU A 473 3.93 18.28 -23.38
C GLU A 473 3.15 18.91 -22.22
N LYS A 474 2.15 18.20 -21.68
CA LYS A 474 1.34 18.67 -20.55
C LYS A 474 2.15 18.84 -19.27
N GLY A 475 3.13 17.98 -19.01
CA GLY A 475 4.06 18.09 -17.87
C GLY A 475 4.92 19.34 -17.97
N ALA A 476 5.46 19.66 -19.15
CA ALA A 476 6.19 20.90 -19.36
C ALA A 476 5.31 22.16 -19.20
N ALA A 477 4.04 22.10 -19.65
CA ALA A 477 3.07 23.18 -19.42
C ALA A 477 2.73 23.33 -17.94
N LEU A 478 2.53 22.21 -17.22
CA LEU A 478 2.28 22.16 -15.79
C LEU A 478 3.44 22.79 -15.01
N ALA A 479 4.69 22.49 -15.38
CA ALA A 479 5.87 23.06 -14.77
C ALA A 479 5.91 24.60 -14.91
N LYS A 480 5.60 25.12 -16.10
CA LYS A 480 5.53 26.58 -16.35
C LYS A 480 4.44 27.26 -15.52
N ILE A 481 3.26 26.64 -15.40
CA ILE A 481 2.17 27.18 -14.58
C ILE A 481 2.56 27.18 -13.10
N GLY A 482 3.19 26.11 -12.61
CA GLY A 482 3.72 26.05 -11.25
C GLY A 482 4.75 27.14 -10.97
N ALA A 483 5.70 27.35 -11.88
CA ALA A 483 6.71 28.41 -11.76
C ALA A 483 6.09 29.83 -11.74
N GLU A 484 5.07 30.07 -12.57
CA GLU A 484 4.37 31.36 -12.56
C GLU A 484 3.52 31.56 -11.31
N ALA A 485 2.81 30.53 -10.85
CA ALA A 485 2.05 30.56 -9.61
C ALA A 485 2.97 30.80 -8.40
N ASN A 486 4.16 30.19 -8.39
CA ASN A 486 5.19 30.47 -7.40
C ASN A 486 5.57 31.96 -7.38
N ARG A 487 5.87 32.55 -8.55
CA ARG A 487 6.22 33.97 -8.67
C ARG A 487 5.14 34.89 -8.10
N ILE A 488 3.88 34.61 -8.42
CA ILE A 488 2.74 35.41 -7.94
C ILE A 488 2.54 35.19 -6.43
N SER A 489 2.65 33.96 -5.94
CA SER A 489 2.52 33.65 -4.51
C SER A 489 3.63 34.29 -3.66
N ALA A 490 4.87 34.29 -4.16
CA ALA A 490 5.99 34.99 -3.52
C ALA A 490 5.77 36.51 -3.49
N LYS A 491 5.25 37.10 -4.58
CA LYS A 491 4.87 38.51 -4.61
C LYS A 491 3.73 38.81 -3.61
N LEU A 492 2.72 37.95 -3.54
CA LEU A 492 1.61 38.07 -2.60
C LEU A 492 2.12 38.03 -1.15
N SER A 493 3.03 37.12 -0.83
CA SER A 493 3.70 37.03 0.48
C SER A 493 4.48 38.30 0.82
N GLY A 494 5.31 38.79 -0.10
CA GLY A 494 6.08 40.02 0.12
C GLY A 494 5.21 41.26 0.31
N ARG A 495 4.11 41.39 -0.45
CA ARG A 495 3.16 42.50 -0.31
C ARG A 495 2.39 42.44 1.00
N SER A 496 1.87 41.27 1.37
CA SER A 496 1.13 41.09 2.62
C SER A 496 2.04 41.30 3.84
N ALA A 497 3.29 40.87 3.80
CA ALA A 497 4.28 41.10 4.87
C ALA A 497 4.61 42.60 5.07
N ALA A 498 4.48 43.42 4.03
CA ALA A 498 4.71 44.86 4.09
C ALA A 498 3.52 45.65 4.64
N LEU A 499 2.35 45.01 4.83
CA LEU A 499 1.17 45.68 5.37
C LEU A 499 1.36 46.00 6.86
N LYS A 500 0.90 47.20 7.26
CA LYS A 500 0.82 47.56 8.68
C LYS A 500 -0.22 46.72 9.43
N SER A 501 -1.29 46.33 8.75
CA SER A 501 -2.37 45.48 9.28
C SER A 501 -3.10 44.79 8.13
N GLU A 502 -3.32 43.49 8.23
CA GLU A 502 -4.15 42.74 7.28
C GLU A 502 -5.64 43.11 7.39
N ASN A 503 -6.05 43.69 8.52
CA ASN A 503 -7.44 44.09 8.76
C ASN A 503 -7.70 45.55 8.34
N VAL A 504 -6.65 46.35 8.12
CA VAL A 504 -6.74 47.78 7.77
C VAL A 504 -5.73 48.07 6.67
N MET A 505 -6.22 48.07 5.43
CA MET A 505 -5.43 48.30 4.22
C MET A 505 -6.01 49.45 3.40
N SER A 506 -5.16 50.16 2.66
CA SER A 506 -5.60 51.15 1.68
C SER A 506 -6.38 50.48 0.53
N LEU A 507 -7.17 51.26 -0.20
CA LEU A 507 -7.91 50.75 -1.36
C LEU A 507 -6.96 50.20 -2.44
N ASP A 508 -5.80 50.82 -2.62
CA ASP A 508 -4.80 50.41 -3.61
C ASP A 508 -4.14 49.09 -3.22
N GLU A 509 -3.71 48.93 -1.96
CA GLU A 509 -3.16 47.67 -1.44
C GLU A 509 -4.17 46.54 -1.55
N ARG A 510 -5.44 46.81 -1.22
CA ARG A 510 -6.52 45.83 -1.35
C ARG A 510 -6.73 45.40 -2.79
N ALA A 511 -6.76 46.36 -3.72
CA ALA A 511 -6.91 46.07 -5.15
C ALA A 511 -5.74 45.26 -5.70
N GLU A 512 -4.50 45.57 -5.30
CA GLU A 512 -3.31 44.80 -5.71
C GLU A 512 -3.37 43.35 -5.21
N LEU A 513 -3.67 43.13 -3.92
CA LEU A 513 -3.80 41.78 -3.36
C LEU A 513 -4.93 40.97 -4.01
N GLN A 514 -6.07 41.62 -4.31
CA GLN A 514 -7.18 40.99 -5.01
C GLN A 514 -6.80 40.60 -6.45
N SER A 515 -6.03 41.42 -7.16
CA SER A 515 -5.52 41.08 -8.49
C SER A 515 -4.64 39.84 -8.44
N LEU A 516 -3.65 39.81 -7.52
CA LEU A 516 -2.74 38.67 -7.37
C LEU A 516 -3.49 37.39 -7.00
N SER A 517 -4.47 37.47 -6.09
CA SER A 517 -5.30 36.32 -5.73
C SER A 517 -6.17 35.83 -6.89
N SER A 518 -6.67 36.74 -7.74
CA SER A 518 -7.45 36.39 -8.93
C SER A 518 -6.58 35.68 -9.96
N GLU A 519 -5.37 36.16 -10.19
CA GLU A 519 -4.39 35.54 -11.09
C GLU A 519 -4.02 34.12 -10.60
N LEU A 520 -3.76 33.93 -9.30
CA LEU A 520 -3.54 32.59 -8.73
C LEU A 520 -4.73 31.66 -8.96
N HIS A 521 -5.96 32.16 -8.72
CA HIS A 521 -7.16 31.36 -8.94
C HIS A 521 -7.34 30.94 -10.41
N GLN A 522 -6.98 31.81 -11.36
CA GLN A 522 -6.99 31.47 -12.79
C GLN A 522 -5.97 30.37 -13.10
N LEU A 523 -4.74 30.47 -12.56
CA LEU A 523 -3.72 29.43 -12.72
C LEU A 523 -4.15 28.09 -12.13
N GLU A 524 -4.78 28.08 -10.95
CA GLU A 524 -5.32 26.84 -10.36
C GLU A 524 -6.39 26.18 -11.23
N ASN A 525 -7.25 26.99 -11.87
CA ASN A 525 -8.24 26.46 -12.81
C ASN A 525 -7.58 25.89 -14.08
N LEU A 526 -6.47 26.48 -14.54
CA LEU A 526 -5.66 25.91 -15.62
C LEU A 526 -4.99 24.59 -15.22
N LEU A 527 -4.48 24.47 -13.99
CA LEU A 527 -3.92 23.23 -13.45
C LEU A 527 -4.97 22.09 -13.51
N LYS A 528 -6.18 22.36 -13.03
CA LYS A 528 -7.30 21.40 -13.03
C LYS A 528 -7.66 20.95 -14.46
N ARG A 529 -7.74 21.89 -15.40
CA ARG A 529 -8.03 21.58 -16.81
C ARG A 529 -6.94 20.75 -17.47
N LEU A 530 -5.67 21.02 -17.18
CA LEU A 530 -4.55 20.23 -17.74
C LEU A 530 -4.56 18.78 -17.26
N ALA A 531 -4.99 18.55 -16.01
CA ALA A 531 -5.10 17.23 -15.41
C ALA A 531 -6.19 16.34 -16.03
N GLU A 532 -7.16 16.92 -16.75
CA GLU A 532 -8.24 16.16 -17.36
C GLU A 532 -7.72 15.12 -18.37
N GLY A 533 -8.22 13.88 -18.22
CA GLY A 533 -7.91 12.77 -19.12
C GLY A 533 -6.48 12.23 -19.05
N GLN A 534 -5.67 12.61 -18.06
CA GLN A 534 -4.26 12.20 -17.96
C GLN A 534 -3.89 11.74 -16.54
N PRO A 535 -3.81 10.41 -16.27
CA PRO A 535 -3.63 9.88 -14.92
C PRO A 535 -2.41 10.40 -14.17
N ALA A 536 -1.25 10.49 -14.84
CA ALA A 536 -0.01 10.95 -14.23
C ALA A 536 -0.05 12.44 -13.82
N ILE A 537 -0.61 13.29 -14.70
CA ILE A 537 -0.79 14.72 -14.44
C ILE A 537 -1.83 14.93 -13.33
N SER A 538 -2.94 14.18 -13.38
CA SER A 538 -3.99 14.21 -12.37
C SER A 538 -3.46 13.87 -10.97
N ALA A 539 -2.54 12.91 -10.89
CA ALA A 539 -1.90 12.55 -9.62
C ALA A 539 -1.10 13.69 -9.01
N LEU A 540 -0.27 14.38 -9.80
CA LEU A 540 0.51 15.53 -9.32
C LEU A 540 -0.39 16.70 -8.90
N VAL A 541 -1.38 17.05 -9.72
CA VAL A 541 -2.32 18.15 -9.42
C VAL A 541 -3.13 17.84 -8.16
N ARG A 542 -3.53 16.58 -7.96
CA ARG A 542 -4.24 16.17 -6.75
C ARG A 542 -3.36 16.19 -5.51
N LEU A 543 -2.11 15.74 -5.61
CA LEU A 543 -1.15 15.84 -4.51
C LEU A 543 -0.92 17.30 -4.10
N HIS A 544 -0.74 18.18 -5.10
CA HIS A 544 -0.62 19.61 -4.88
C HIS A 544 -1.88 20.21 -4.23
N ALA A 545 -3.08 19.84 -4.67
CA ALA A 545 -4.32 20.30 -4.04
C ALA A 545 -4.41 19.90 -2.56
N VAL A 546 -3.95 18.70 -2.19
CA VAL A 546 -3.86 18.27 -0.79
C VAL A 546 -2.83 19.10 -0.03
N MET A 547 -1.68 19.43 -0.63
CA MET A 547 -0.68 20.31 0.00
C MET A 547 -1.24 21.71 0.24
N MET A 548 -1.93 22.30 -0.73
CA MET A 548 -2.55 23.63 -0.63
C MET A 548 -3.67 23.68 0.44
N HIS A 549 -4.41 22.60 0.64
CA HIS A 549 -5.36 22.51 1.76
C HIS A 549 -4.67 22.49 3.13
N ASN A 550 -3.41 22.07 3.17
CA ASN A 550 -2.61 21.85 4.37
C ASN A 550 -1.63 22.98 4.70
N LEU A 551 -1.80 24.17 4.10
CA LEU A 551 -1.03 25.36 4.45
C LEU A 551 -1.11 25.67 5.96
N THR A 552 -0.02 26.17 6.50
CA THR A 552 0.19 26.55 7.89
C THR A 552 0.55 28.03 7.97
N GLY A 553 0.11 28.67 9.05
CA GLY A 553 0.23 30.12 9.22
C GLY A 553 -1.10 30.74 9.63
N ALA A 554 -1.01 31.86 10.34
CA ALA A 554 -2.15 32.67 10.76
C ALA A 554 -2.34 33.90 9.86
N GLN A 555 -1.27 34.35 9.20
CA GLN A 555 -1.25 35.55 8.36
C GLN A 555 -1.22 35.19 6.88
N LEU A 556 -1.75 36.08 6.03
CA LEU A 556 -1.73 35.90 4.58
C LEU A 556 -0.30 35.78 4.05
N ALA A 557 0.65 36.49 4.66
CA ALA A 557 2.07 36.44 4.29
C ALA A 557 2.66 35.04 4.48
N GLU A 558 2.36 34.38 5.60
CA GLU A 558 2.82 33.03 5.93
C GLU A 558 2.19 32.00 5.00
N LEU A 559 0.87 32.06 4.80
CA LEU A 559 0.14 31.17 3.90
C LEU A 559 0.65 31.28 2.45
N SER A 560 0.90 32.50 1.98
CA SER A 560 1.41 32.76 0.63
C SER A 560 2.88 32.33 0.47
N SER A 561 3.67 32.41 1.54
CA SER A 561 5.05 31.92 1.56
C SER A 561 5.09 30.40 1.45
N GLU A 562 4.25 29.69 2.22
CA GLU A 562 4.18 28.24 2.14
C GLU A 562 3.56 27.77 0.82
N ALA A 563 2.55 28.47 0.28
CA ALA A 563 2.02 28.18 -1.05
C ALA A 563 3.09 28.30 -2.15
N SER A 564 3.98 29.30 -2.06
CA SER A 564 5.11 29.48 -2.97
C SER A 564 6.04 28.25 -2.96
N LEU A 565 6.31 27.67 -1.79
CA LEU A 565 7.06 26.42 -1.66
C LEU A 565 6.36 25.25 -2.37
N TRP A 566 5.05 25.10 -2.19
CA TRP A 566 4.28 24.02 -2.82
C TRP A 566 4.12 24.18 -4.34
N TYR A 567 4.07 25.40 -4.86
CA TYR A 567 4.13 25.65 -6.30
C TYR A 567 5.49 25.32 -6.90
N THR A 568 6.58 25.59 -6.16
CA THR A 568 7.94 25.19 -6.55
C THR A 568 8.03 23.67 -6.65
N GLN A 569 7.59 22.95 -5.61
CA GLN A 569 7.57 21.48 -5.62
C GLN A 569 6.70 20.91 -6.75
N LEU A 570 5.56 21.53 -7.06
CA LEU A 570 4.73 21.13 -8.20
C LEU A 570 5.48 21.31 -9.52
N ALA A 571 6.16 22.44 -9.71
CA ALA A 571 6.91 22.73 -10.92
C ALA A 571 8.03 21.70 -11.13
N ASP A 572 8.82 21.44 -10.09
CA ASP A 572 9.92 20.47 -10.12
C ASP A 572 9.40 19.05 -10.40
N SER A 573 8.32 18.64 -9.73
CA SER A 573 7.71 17.32 -9.94
C SER A 573 7.15 17.16 -11.37
N ALA A 574 6.61 18.24 -11.93
CA ALA A 574 6.09 18.27 -13.29
C ALA A 574 7.21 18.20 -14.35
N GLU A 575 8.32 18.89 -14.10
CA GLU A 575 9.52 18.81 -14.92
C GLU A 575 10.11 17.40 -14.91
N ARG A 576 10.27 16.80 -13.73
CA ARG A 576 10.69 15.41 -13.57
C ARG A 576 9.76 14.44 -14.31
N LEU A 577 8.45 14.61 -14.20
CA LEU A 577 7.50 13.78 -14.94
C LEU A 577 7.68 13.91 -16.47
N SER A 578 7.95 15.13 -16.97
CA SER A 578 8.24 15.37 -18.39
C SER A 578 9.56 14.71 -18.82
N GLU A 579 10.58 14.75 -17.95
CA GLU A 579 11.87 14.06 -18.15
C GLU A 579 11.67 12.54 -18.24
N TRP A 580 10.93 11.93 -17.31
CA TRP A 580 10.56 10.52 -17.38
C TRP A 580 9.88 10.15 -18.69
N ALA A 581 8.95 10.98 -19.17
CA ALA A 581 8.26 10.75 -20.43
C ALA A 581 9.22 10.89 -21.63
N LYS A 582 10.13 11.87 -21.60
CA LYS A 582 11.17 12.07 -22.61
C LYS A 582 12.11 10.87 -22.70
N GLU A 583 12.66 10.42 -21.58
CA GLU A 583 13.58 9.26 -21.52
C GLU A 583 12.86 7.97 -21.94
N SER A 584 11.61 7.79 -21.53
CA SER A 584 10.77 6.68 -22.00
C SER A 584 10.59 6.70 -23.52
N LEU A 585 10.41 7.87 -24.14
CA LEU A 585 10.31 8.00 -25.60
C LEU A 585 11.64 7.75 -26.32
N LEU A 586 12.79 7.94 -25.67
CA LEU A 586 14.11 7.64 -26.26
C LEU A 586 14.30 6.14 -26.49
N LEU A 587 13.75 5.30 -25.61
CA LEU A 587 13.76 3.83 -25.79
C LEU A 587 13.04 3.37 -27.06
N ALA A 588 12.14 4.19 -27.61
CA ALA A 588 11.42 3.87 -28.85
C ALA A 588 12.23 4.20 -30.12
N ARG A 589 13.37 4.89 -30.01
CA ARG A 589 14.17 5.27 -31.17
C ARG A 589 14.85 4.02 -31.77
N PRO A 590 14.84 3.84 -33.10
CA PRO A 590 15.62 2.79 -33.74
C PRO A 590 17.09 2.93 -33.34
N VAL A 591 17.74 1.79 -33.01
CA VAL A 591 19.13 1.71 -32.56
C VAL A 591 20.11 2.43 -33.51
N ALA A 592 19.76 2.58 -34.79
CA ALA A 592 20.54 3.30 -35.79
C ALA A 592 20.68 4.83 -35.57
N ILE A 593 19.84 5.45 -34.72
CA ILE A 593 19.87 6.90 -34.45
C ILE A 593 20.47 7.20 -33.07
N ALA A 594 20.52 6.22 -32.15
CA ALA A 594 21.07 6.41 -30.81
C ALA A 594 22.60 6.61 -30.81
N SER A 595 23.30 6.11 -31.84
CA SER A 595 24.76 6.24 -31.99
C SER A 595 25.24 7.61 -32.46
N SER A 596 24.36 8.55 -32.82
CA SER A 596 24.77 9.87 -33.33
C SER A 596 24.77 10.99 -32.29
N GLN A 597 24.43 10.71 -31.02
CA GLN A 597 24.39 11.73 -29.95
C GLN A 597 25.24 11.41 -28.70
N SER A 598 26.02 10.32 -28.70
CA SER A 598 26.99 10.02 -27.64
C SER A 598 28.42 9.99 -28.15
N THR A 599 28.94 11.11 -28.66
CA THR A 599 30.38 11.33 -28.80
C THR A 599 30.78 12.47 -27.89
N HIS A 600 30.91 12.18 -26.60
CA HIS A 600 31.88 12.79 -25.67
C HIS A 600 31.81 12.02 -24.35
N VAL A 601 32.36 10.80 -24.33
CA VAL A 601 32.84 10.18 -23.10
C VAL A 601 34.29 9.81 -23.36
N SER A 602 35.16 10.47 -22.60
CA SER A 602 36.61 10.30 -22.60
C SER A 602 36.98 8.83 -22.41
N GLU A 603 37.89 8.34 -23.25
CA GLU A 603 38.67 7.14 -23.01
C GLU A 603 39.28 7.20 -21.60
N ARG A 604 38.84 6.29 -20.72
CA ARG A 604 39.63 5.89 -19.56
C ARG A 604 40.02 4.44 -19.78
N THR A 605 41.30 4.29 -20.09
CA THR A 605 42.10 3.08 -20.04
C THR A 605 41.83 2.28 -18.77
N PHE A 606 41.51 1.00 -18.93
CA PHE A 606 41.57 0.01 -17.86
C PHE A 606 43.03 -0.44 -17.71
N PRO A 607 43.63 -0.42 -16.51
CA PRO A 607 44.81 -1.23 -16.27
C PRO A 607 44.37 -2.67 -16.02
N VAL A 608 44.92 -3.55 -16.85
CA VAL A 608 45.14 -4.97 -16.58
C VAL A 608 46.07 -5.08 -15.38
N ASP A 609 45.73 -5.96 -14.43
CA ASP A 609 46.61 -6.72 -13.51
C ASP A 609 45.73 -7.26 -12.36
N THR A 610 45.81 -8.48 -11.85
CA THR A 610 46.49 -9.73 -12.21
C THR A 610 45.73 -10.83 -11.44
N LEU A 611 45.75 -12.05 -11.98
CA LEU A 611 45.36 -13.29 -11.30
C LEU A 611 46.24 -13.56 -10.08
N GLU A 612 45.62 -13.89 -8.95
CA GLU A 612 45.99 -15.00 -8.03
C GLU A 612 44.77 -15.39 -7.17
#